data_AF-A0A1X3GLH8-F1
#
_entry.id   AF-A0A1X3GLH8-F1
#
_cell.length_a   1.000
_cell.length_b   1.000
_cell.length_c   1.000
_cell.angle_alpha   90.00
_cell.angle_beta   90.00
_cell.angle_gamma   90.00
#
_symmetry.space_group_name_H-M   'P 1'
#
loop_
_entity.id
_entity.type
_entity.pdbx_description
1 polymer ?
#
loop_
_entity_poly.entity_id
_entity_poly.type
_entity_poly.pdbx_seq_one_letter_code
_entity_poly.pdbx_strand_id
1 'polypeptide(L)'
;MPSGSADISSILDRILEAATDNLRIAKILVQMGLDPNNVTYDSIFNRMLEIFVQNITLANMFAAVGAGFFVATLLMRTMVPLRVANMVGCAFFAVFGALSANVSTFLLYLLLLPINALRLRQMLKLVKKARHAAEGDMSIEWLKPFMTERKYRRGDTLFKLRDPANEMFLTVTGKFLVKEINIEILPGTLMGELGFLTPDNRRTGTVECIEDGQVLTITYDRLLEIYFQDPQFGYYFLVLTSQRLLQNIERLQKQLATERAATTNRIA
;
A
#
# COMPACT_ATOMS: atom_id res chain seq x y z
N MET A 1 -6.27 18.26 53.62
CA MET A 1 -6.77 16.98 53.06
C MET A 1 -5.61 16.26 52.39
N PRO A 2 -5.16 15.14 52.97
CA PRO A 2 -4.87 13.97 52.13
C PRO A 2 -5.18 12.65 52.87
N SER A 3 -6.11 11.83 52.37
CA SER A 3 -6.38 10.49 52.95
C SER A 3 -7.03 9.57 51.90
N GLY A 4 -6.26 9.17 50.89
CA GLY A 4 -6.73 8.25 49.85
C GLY A 4 -5.87 6.99 49.65
N SER A 5 -4.65 6.97 50.18
CA SER A 5 -3.72 5.83 50.02
C SER A 5 -3.71 4.87 51.23
N ALA A 6 -4.17 5.31 52.41
CA ALA A 6 -4.17 4.51 53.64
C ALA A 6 -5.34 3.51 53.72
N ASP A 7 -6.44 3.73 52.98
CA ASP A 7 -7.60 2.84 53.02
C ASP A 7 -7.49 1.64 52.06
N ILE A 8 -6.86 1.80 50.89
CA ILE A 8 -6.74 0.71 49.91
C ILE A 8 -5.71 -0.34 50.38
N SER A 9 -4.59 0.12 50.95
CA SER A 9 -3.54 -0.72 51.50
C SER A 9 -4.04 -1.58 52.67
N SER A 10 -4.75 -0.96 53.63
CA SER A 10 -5.32 -1.68 54.77
C SER A 10 -6.44 -2.67 54.39
N ILE A 11 -7.22 -2.39 53.35
CA ILE A 11 -8.20 -3.34 52.80
C ILE A 11 -7.50 -4.53 52.14
N LEU A 12 -6.43 -4.28 51.36
CA LEU A 12 -5.65 -5.34 50.72
C LEU A 12 -4.94 -6.23 51.75
N ASP A 13 -4.37 -5.65 52.80
CA ASP A 13 -3.71 -6.41 53.87
C ASP A 13 -4.70 -7.33 54.60
N ARG A 14 -5.93 -6.86 54.88
CA ARG A 14 -6.98 -7.69 55.51
C ARG A 14 -7.44 -8.85 54.60
N ILE A 15 -7.52 -8.62 53.29
CA ILE A 15 -7.86 -9.67 52.32
C ILE A 15 -6.72 -10.70 52.23
N LEU A 16 -5.47 -10.23 52.30
CA LEU A 16 -4.27 -11.04 52.22
C LEU A 16 -4.07 -11.89 53.49
N GLU A 17 -4.35 -11.34 54.65
CA GLU A 17 -4.36 -12.05 55.94
C GLU A 17 -5.40 -13.18 55.92
N ALA A 18 -6.64 -12.87 55.50
CA ALA A 18 -7.70 -13.87 55.33
C ALA A 18 -7.37 -14.95 54.26
N ALA A 19 -6.60 -14.59 53.23
CA ALA A 19 -6.16 -15.54 52.21
C ALA A 19 -5.03 -16.45 52.73
N THR A 20 -4.18 -15.97 53.64
CA THR A 20 -3.03 -16.71 54.16
C THR A 20 -3.44 -17.78 55.18
N ASP A 21 -4.56 -17.60 55.88
CA ASP A 21 -5.19 -18.64 56.73
C ASP A 21 -5.64 -19.89 55.95
N ASN A 22 -5.71 -19.81 54.61
CA ASN A 22 -5.98 -20.97 53.78
C ASN A 22 -4.69 -21.75 53.48
N LEU A 23 -4.56 -22.96 54.04
CA LEU A 23 -3.40 -23.86 53.86
C LEU A 23 -2.95 -24.05 52.40
N ARG A 24 -3.84 -23.97 51.42
CA ARG A 24 -3.48 -24.07 49.99
C ARG A 24 -2.78 -22.82 49.47
N ILE A 25 -3.20 -21.64 49.94
CA ILE A 25 -2.65 -20.35 49.53
C ILE A 25 -1.34 -20.07 50.27
N ALA A 26 -1.27 -20.42 51.57
CA ALA A 26 -0.02 -20.39 52.34
C ALA A 26 1.09 -21.21 51.64
N LYS A 27 0.76 -22.39 51.11
CA LYS A 27 1.72 -23.23 50.37
C LYS A 27 2.21 -22.57 49.06
N ILE A 28 1.33 -21.85 48.36
CA ILE A 28 1.69 -21.09 47.15
C ILE A 28 2.55 -19.87 47.51
N LEU A 29 2.24 -19.16 48.61
CA LEU A 29 3.02 -18.03 49.12
C LEU A 29 4.44 -18.46 49.51
N VAL A 30 4.60 -19.58 50.23
CA VAL A 30 5.91 -20.17 50.52
C VAL A 30 6.66 -20.55 49.25
N GLN A 31 5.96 -21.11 48.26
CA GLN A 31 6.56 -21.47 46.97
C GLN A 31 7.02 -20.25 46.17
N MET A 32 6.40 -19.08 46.37
CA MET A 32 6.83 -17.78 45.83
C MET A 32 7.92 -17.10 46.68
N GLY A 33 8.32 -17.70 47.80
CA GLY A 33 9.36 -17.19 48.71
C GLY A 33 8.87 -16.11 49.67
N LEU A 34 7.57 -16.03 49.93
CA LEU A 34 6.96 -15.13 50.90
C LEU A 34 6.66 -15.88 52.21
N ASP A 35 6.94 -15.25 53.35
CA ASP A 35 6.71 -15.84 54.67
C ASP A 35 5.23 -15.70 55.07
N PRO A 36 4.46 -16.81 55.22
CA PRO A 36 3.01 -16.76 55.48
C PRO A 36 2.63 -16.01 56.76
N ASN A 37 3.53 -15.91 57.73
CA ASN A 37 3.21 -15.29 59.01
C ASN A 37 3.43 -13.77 59.02
N ASN A 38 3.95 -13.18 57.94
CA ASN A 38 4.21 -11.74 57.82
C ASN A 38 4.09 -11.24 56.37
N VAL A 39 2.99 -11.58 55.68
CA VAL A 39 2.75 -11.16 54.30
C VAL A 39 2.09 -9.77 54.29
N THR A 40 2.91 -8.73 54.16
CA THR A 40 2.43 -7.34 53.96
C THR A 40 2.48 -6.97 52.49
N TYR A 41 1.62 -6.05 52.02
CA TYR A 41 1.67 -5.52 50.64
C TYR A 41 3.09 -5.14 50.18
N ASP A 42 3.88 -4.50 51.05
CA ASP A 42 5.25 -4.08 50.74
C ASP A 42 6.19 -5.26 50.45
N SER A 43 5.98 -6.41 51.11
CA SER A 43 6.77 -7.63 50.87
C SER A 43 6.49 -8.23 49.49
N ILE A 44 5.21 -8.24 49.07
CA ILE A 44 4.78 -8.69 47.75
C ILE A 44 5.30 -7.73 46.68
N PHE A 45 5.17 -6.43 46.90
CA PHE A 45 5.60 -5.41 45.97
C PHE A 45 7.13 -5.41 45.79
N ASN A 46 7.89 -5.51 46.88
CA ASN A 46 9.34 -5.64 46.82
C ASN A 46 9.76 -6.95 46.14
N ARG A 47 9.06 -8.06 46.38
CA ARG A 47 9.35 -9.32 45.70
C ARG A 47 9.06 -9.26 44.20
N MET A 48 7.97 -8.61 43.82
CA MET A 48 7.64 -8.32 42.42
C MET A 48 8.67 -7.41 41.76
N LEU A 49 9.13 -6.37 42.45
CA LEU A 49 10.20 -5.49 41.97
C LEU A 49 11.54 -6.22 41.89
N GLU A 50 11.89 -7.07 42.85
CA GLU A 50 13.08 -7.91 42.80
C GLU A 50 13.07 -8.84 41.59
N ILE A 51 11.96 -9.53 41.36
CA ILE A 51 11.79 -10.40 40.18
C ILE A 51 11.92 -9.57 38.90
N PHE A 52 11.32 -8.38 38.86
CA PHE A 52 11.41 -7.48 37.72
C PHE A 52 12.85 -7.02 37.46
N VAL A 53 13.55 -6.56 38.51
CA VAL A 53 14.95 -6.08 38.47
C VAL A 53 15.92 -7.22 38.12
N GLN A 54 15.72 -8.42 38.66
CA GLN A 54 16.48 -9.62 38.30
C GLN A 54 16.26 -10.02 36.83
N ASN A 55 15.09 -9.69 36.27
CA ASN A 55 14.80 -9.87 34.85
C ASN A 55 15.25 -8.69 33.97
N ILE A 56 15.87 -7.63 34.49
CA ILE A 56 16.52 -6.59 33.68
C ILE A 56 17.89 -7.11 33.22
N THR A 57 17.84 -8.16 32.40
CA THR A 57 19.01 -8.61 31.66
C THR A 57 19.05 -7.86 30.33
N LEU A 58 20.27 -7.66 29.80
CA LEU A 58 20.45 -7.07 28.48
C LEU A 58 19.62 -7.85 27.43
N ALA A 59 19.53 -9.17 27.56
CA ALA A 59 18.67 -10.03 26.74
C ALA A 59 17.19 -9.57 26.77
N ASN A 60 16.59 -9.42 27.96
CA ASN A 60 15.18 -9.06 28.09
C ASN A 60 14.86 -7.64 27.59
N MET A 61 15.82 -6.73 27.64
CA MET A 61 15.67 -5.41 27.01
C MET A 61 15.56 -5.51 25.48
N PHE A 62 16.39 -6.35 24.85
CA PHE A 62 16.27 -6.63 23.41
C PHE A 62 14.92 -7.28 23.08
N ALA A 63 14.42 -8.19 23.93
CA ALA A 63 13.09 -8.78 23.76
C ALA A 63 11.98 -7.73 23.85
N ALA A 64 12.05 -6.79 24.79
CA ALA A 64 11.07 -5.72 24.95
C ALA A 64 11.03 -4.79 23.73
N VAL A 65 12.20 -4.42 23.19
CA VAL A 65 12.29 -3.63 21.96
C VAL A 65 11.72 -4.41 20.76
N GLY A 66 12.08 -5.69 20.62
CA GLY A 66 11.53 -6.57 19.59
C GLY A 66 10.00 -6.69 19.66
N ALA A 67 9.45 -6.84 20.87
CA ALA A 67 8.02 -6.88 21.10
C ALA A 67 7.33 -5.54 20.76
N GLY A 68 7.96 -4.41 21.07
CA GLY A 68 7.48 -3.09 20.66
C GLY A 68 7.36 -2.97 19.14
N PHE A 69 8.38 -3.40 18.39
CA PHE A 69 8.31 -3.45 16.92
C PHE A 69 7.25 -4.43 16.42
N PHE A 70 7.09 -5.58 17.05
CA PHE A 70 6.04 -6.54 16.70
C PHE A 70 4.64 -5.95 16.91
N VAL A 71 4.38 -5.31 18.04
CA VAL A 71 3.10 -4.63 18.29
C VAL A 71 2.89 -3.48 17.31
N ALA A 72 3.94 -2.71 17.00
CA ALA A 72 3.87 -1.67 15.98
C ALA A 72 3.45 -2.22 14.61
N THR A 73 3.83 -3.48 14.28
CA THR A 73 3.36 -4.11 13.03
C THR A 73 1.85 -4.29 12.99
N LEU A 74 1.18 -4.53 14.13
CA LEU A 74 -0.28 -4.65 14.20
C LEU A 74 -1.00 -3.31 13.92
N LEU A 75 -0.30 -2.19 14.13
CA LEU A 75 -0.83 -0.84 13.91
C LEU A 75 -0.54 -0.32 12.50
N MET A 76 0.37 -0.95 11.76
CA MET A 76 0.78 -0.49 10.43
C MET A 76 -0.19 -0.95 9.33
N ARG A 77 -0.71 0.01 8.56
CA ARG A 77 -1.64 -0.25 7.44
C ARG A 77 -0.97 -0.51 6.10
N THR A 78 0.31 -0.18 5.94
CA THR A 78 1.01 -0.24 4.65
C THR A 78 1.97 -1.43 4.58
N MET A 79 1.97 -2.14 3.45
CA MET A 79 2.68 -3.42 3.26
C MET A 79 4.21 -3.32 3.42
N VAL A 80 4.84 -2.21 3.03
CA VAL A 80 6.31 -2.05 3.07
C VAL A 80 6.85 -1.80 4.48
N PRO A 81 6.39 -0.78 5.25
CA PRO A 81 6.89 -0.54 6.60
C PRO A 81 6.56 -1.69 7.55
N LEU A 82 5.44 -2.40 7.34
CA LEU A 82 5.14 -3.64 8.06
C LEU A 82 6.28 -4.65 7.98
N ARG A 83 6.85 -4.84 6.78
CA ARG A 83 7.94 -5.79 6.55
C ARG A 83 9.27 -5.31 7.13
N VAL A 84 9.53 -4.01 7.10
CA VAL A 84 10.73 -3.40 7.70
C VAL A 84 10.67 -3.51 9.23
N ALA A 85 9.54 -3.14 9.84
CA ALA A 85 9.35 -3.26 11.29
C ALA A 85 9.43 -4.72 11.75
N ASN A 86 8.87 -5.65 10.99
CA ASN A 86 9.01 -7.08 11.29
C ASN A 86 10.46 -7.58 11.17
N MET A 87 11.23 -7.10 10.18
CA MET A 87 12.66 -7.41 10.06
C MET A 87 13.47 -6.90 11.26
N VAL A 88 13.22 -5.65 11.67
CA VAL A 88 13.88 -5.04 12.84
C VAL A 88 13.51 -5.82 14.09
N GLY A 89 12.23 -6.10 14.32
CA GLY A 89 11.76 -6.90 15.45
C GLY A 89 12.38 -8.30 15.49
N CYS A 90 12.44 -9.00 14.35
CA CYS A 90 13.09 -10.32 14.25
C CYS A 90 14.60 -10.25 14.58
N ALA A 91 15.30 -9.17 14.20
CA ALA A 91 16.71 -9.00 14.56
C ALA A 91 16.90 -8.82 16.07
N PHE A 92 16.05 -8.01 16.73
CA PHE A 92 16.06 -7.86 18.18
C PHE A 92 15.75 -9.18 18.90
N PHE A 93 14.78 -9.95 18.42
CA PHE A 93 14.47 -11.26 18.99
C PHE A 93 15.54 -12.33 18.74
N ALA A 94 16.24 -12.28 17.62
CA ALA A 94 17.40 -13.14 17.37
C ALA A 94 18.53 -12.82 18.37
N VAL A 95 18.85 -11.54 18.58
CA VAL A 95 19.85 -11.13 19.57
C VAL A 95 19.43 -11.55 20.99
N PHE A 96 18.14 -11.42 21.33
CA PHE A 96 17.60 -11.95 22.58
C PHE A 96 17.81 -13.46 22.72
N GLY A 97 17.47 -14.24 21.68
CA GLY A 97 17.66 -15.70 21.69
C GLY A 97 19.13 -16.11 21.90
N ALA A 98 20.06 -15.37 21.30
CA ALA A 98 21.49 -15.60 21.47
C ALA A 98 21.97 -15.27 22.90
N LEU A 99 21.54 -14.13 23.46
CA LEU A 99 21.94 -13.68 24.80
C LEU A 99 21.29 -14.49 25.93
N SER A 100 20.08 -15.02 25.70
CA SER A 100 19.35 -15.87 26.66
C SER A 100 19.73 -17.35 26.56
N ALA A 101 20.69 -17.71 25.70
CA ALA A 101 21.06 -19.09 25.36
C ALA A 101 19.85 -19.97 24.91
N ASN A 102 18.79 -19.33 24.42
CA ASN A 102 17.57 -20.00 23.98
C ASN A 102 17.68 -20.32 22.47
N VAL A 103 18.17 -21.53 22.20
CA VAL A 103 18.41 -22.03 20.84
C VAL A 103 17.14 -22.03 19.98
N SER A 104 15.98 -22.34 20.55
CA SER A 104 14.70 -22.39 19.83
C SER A 104 14.28 -21.02 19.33
N THR A 105 14.35 -20.00 20.20
CA THR A 105 14.03 -18.61 19.85
C THR A 105 15.02 -18.09 18.82
N PHE A 106 16.31 -18.32 19.02
CA PHE A 106 17.35 -17.87 18.08
C PHE A 106 17.14 -18.43 16.67
N LEU A 107 16.96 -19.75 16.54
CA LEU A 107 16.75 -20.40 15.23
C LEU A 107 15.48 -19.93 14.52
N LEU A 108 14.39 -19.76 15.26
CA LEU A 108 13.12 -19.27 14.70
C LEU A 108 13.33 -17.90 14.03
N TYR A 109 13.85 -16.93 14.78
CA TYR A 109 14.02 -15.57 14.26
C TYR A 109 15.14 -15.45 13.21
N LEU A 110 16.16 -16.30 13.30
CA LEU A 110 17.19 -16.42 12.27
C LEU A 110 16.61 -16.91 10.94
N LEU A 111 15.65 -17.84 10.96
CA LEU A 111 14.98 -18.36 9.76
C LEU A 111 13.93 -17.37 9.22
N LEU A 112 13.24 -16.66 10.11
CA LEU A 112 12.24 -15.65 9.73
C LEU A 112 12.88 -14.42 9.05
N LEU A 113 14.09 -14.01 9.44
CA LEU A 113 14.81 -12.87 8.86
C LEU A 113 14.97 -12.95 7.32
N PRO A 114 15.57 -14.01 6.74
CA PRO A 114 15.77 -14.11 5.29
C PRO A 114 14.44 -14.20 4.53
N ILE A 115 13.43 -14.88 5.10
CA ILE A 115 12.09 -14.97 4.50
C ILE A 115 11.45 -13.58 4.39
N ASN A 116 11.50 -12.79 5.46
CA ASN A 116 10.95 -11.43 5.46
C ASN A 116 11.75 -10.48 4.55
N ALA A 117 13.08 -10.65 4.48
CA ALA A 117 13.94 -9.88 3.57
C ALA A 117 13.65 -10.17 2.09
N LEU A 118 13.44 -11.44 1.72
CA LEU A 118 13.05 -11.83 0.37
C LEU A 118 11.70 -11.24 -0.02
N ARG A 119 10.71 -11.31 0.87
CA ARG A 119 9.38 -10.73 0.62
C ARG A 119 9.43 -9.20 0.47
N LEU A 120 10.24 -8.51 1.26
CA LEU A 120 10.48 -7.07 1.10
C LEU A 120 11.13 -6.76 -0.25
N ARG A 121 12.16 -7.52 -0.65
CA ARG A 121 12.80 -7.37 -1.97
C ARG A 121 11.83 -7.62 -3.11
N GLN A 122 10.94 -8.61 -3.01
CA GLN A 122 9.90 -8.88 -4.01
C GLN A 122 8.97 -7.67 -4.17
N MET A 123 8.50 -7.09 -3.06
CA MET A 123 7.65 -5.89 -3.10
C MET A 123 8.38 -4.67 -3.66
N LEU A 124 9.63 -4.43 -3.24
CA LEU A 124 10.43 -3.32 -3.78
C LEU A 124 10.75 -3.53 -5.28
N LYS A 125 10.97 -4.77 -5.72
CA LYS A 125 11.18 -5.10 -7.14
C LYS A 125 9.92 -4.83 -7.96
N LEU A 126 8.73 -5.11 -7.42
CA LEU A 126 7.45 -4.77 -8.06
C LEU A 126 7.29 -3.26 -8.21
N VAL A 127 7.57 -2.48 -7.15
CA VAL A 127 7.52 -1.01 -7.20
C VAL A 127 8.54 -0.44 -8.19
N LYS A 128 9.78 -0.98 -8.16
CA LYS A 128 10.83 -0.55 -9.09
C LYS A 128 10.49 -0.91 -10.53
N LYS A 129 9.91 -2.08 -10.78
CA LYS A 129 9.41 -2.48 -12.11
C LYS A 129 8.28 -1.58 -12.59
N ALA A 130 7.32 -1.22 -11.72
CA ALA A 130 6.28 -0.26 -12.05
C ALA A 130 6.88 1.10 -12.43
N ARG A 131 7.86 1.60 -11.67
CA ARG A 131 8.56 2.84 -11.99
C ARG A 131 9.32 2.76 -13.32
N HIS A 132 10.01 1.65 -13.56
CA HIS A 132 10.75 1.45 -14.81
C HIS A 132 9.82 1.27 -16.02
N ALA A 133 8.63 0.71 -15.82
CA ALA A 133 7.57 0.66 -16.83
C ALA A 133 7.02 2.06 -17.19
N ALA A 134 7.19 3.07 -16.32
CA ALA A 134 6.88 4.46 -16.65
C ALA A 134 8.06 5.22 -17.30
N GLU A 135 9.29 4.73 -17.15
CA GLU A 135 10.51 5.34 -17.70
C GLU A 135 10.95 4.70 -19.03
N GLY A 136 10.48 3.49 -19.35
CA GLY A 136 10.89 2.72 -20.52
C GLY A 136 9.72 2.30 -21.40
N ASP A 137 10.02 2.19 -22.69
CA ASP A 137 9.19 1.79 -23.83
C ASP A 137 8.40 0.49 -23.58
N MET A 138 7.38 0.52 -22.72
CA MET A 138 6.31 -0.48 -22.70
C MET A 138 5.54 -0.29 -23.99
N SER A 139 6.10 -0.86 -25.04
CA SER A 139 5.50 -0.90 -26.37
C SER A 139 4.09 -1.44 -26.21
N ILE A 140 3.11 -0.61 -26.58
CA ILE A 140 1.69 -0.99 -26.67
C ILE A 140 1.53 -2.27 -27.53
N GLU A 141 2.57 -2.64 -28.28
CA GLU A 141 2.81 -3.91 -28.95
C GLU A 141 2.47 -5.17 -28.15
N TRP A 142 2.77 -5.24 -26.85
CA TRP A 142 2.43 -6.43 -26.06
C TRP A 142 0.91 -6.60 -25.87
N LEU A 143 0.12 -5.54 -26.03
CA LEU A 143 -1.33 -5.56 -25.92
C LEU A 143 -1.99 -6.11 -27.21
N LYS A 144 -1.28 -6.07 -28.35
CA LYS A 144 -1.78 -6.54 -29.66
C LYS A 144 -2.37 -7.96 -29.64
N PRO A 145 -1.80 -8.97 -28.95
CA PRO A 145 -2.36 -10.32 -28.91
C PRO A 145 -3.72 -10.42 -28.20
N PHE A 146 -4.08 -9.43 -27.39
CA PHE A 146 -5.36 -9.37 -26.67
C PHE A 146 -6.39 -8.50 -27.39
N MET A 147 -6.02 -7.91 -28.53
CA MET A 147 -6.86 -7.03 -29.31
C MET A 147 -7.44 -7.75 -30.53
N THR A 148 -8.61 -7.27 -30.96
CA THR A 148 -9.29 -7.72 -32.17
C THR A 148 -9.12 -6.69 -33.28
N GLU A 149 -8.92 -7.15 -34.51
CA GLU A 149 -8.74 -6.27 -35.66
C GLU A 149 -10.07 -5.70 -36.16
N ARG A 150 -10.09 -4.40 -36.50
CA ARG A 150 -11.21 -3.73 -37.17
C ARG A 150 -10.71 -2.76 -38.23
N LYS A 151 -11.27 -2.80 -39.43
CA LYS A 151 -10.89 -1.91 -40.54
C LYS A 151 -11.88 -0.77 -40.68
N TYR A 152 -11.37 0.41 -41.03
CA TYR A 152 -12.14 1.63 -41.24
C TYR A 152 -11.77 2.24 -42.59
N ARG A 153 -12.77 2.81 -43.27
CA ARG A 153 -12.60 3.57 -44.51
C ARG A 153 -12.58 5.06 -44.20
N ARG A 154 -11.97 5.83 -45.09
CA ARG A 154 -11.98 7.28 -45.04
C ARG A 154 -13.42 7.81 -44.96
N GLY A 155 -13.67 8.66 -43.97
CA GLY A 155 -14.97 9.23 -43.64
C GLY A 155 -15.73 8.45 -42.56
N ASP A 156 -15.30 7.23 -42.20
CA ASP A 156 -15.98 6.47 -41.14
C ASP A 156 -15.76 7.13 -39.78
N THR A 157 -16.82 7.22 -38.98
CA THR A 157 -16.74 7.68 -37.59
C THR A 157 -16.57 6.49 -36.66
N LEU A 158 -15.53 6.49 -35.83
CA LEU A 158 -15.27 5.41 -34.89
C LEU A 158 -16.22 5.48 -33.69
N PHE A 159 -16.37 6.68 -33.14
CA PHE A 159 -17.30 6.99 -32.06
C PHE A 159 -17.49 8.50 -31.99
N LYS A 160 -18.62 8.93 -31.42
CA LYS A 160 -18.94 10.34 -31.23
C LYS A 160 -18.75 10.74 -29.78
N LEU A 161 -18.52 12.03 -29.58
CA LEU A 161 -18.52 12.66 -28.28
C LEU A 161 -19.77 12.26 -27.48
N ARG A 162 -19.58 11.84 -26.22
CA ARG A 162 -20.60 11.39 -25.25
C ARG A 162 -21.26 10.04 -25.53
N ASP A 163 -20.91 9.33 -26.60
CA ASP A 163 -21.35 7.95 -26.79
C ASP A 163 -20.90 7.07 -25.62
N PRO A 164 -21.63 5.97 -25.32
CA PRO A 164 -21.16 4.98 -24.36
C PRO A 164 -19.83 4.40 -24.83
N ALA A 165 -18.88 4.31 -23.91
CA ALA A 165 -17.54 3.81 -24.15
C ALA A 165 -17.38 2.44 -23.48
N ASN A 166 -17.09 1.44 -24.30
CA ASN A 166 -16.92 0.04 -23.87
C ASN A 166 -15.62 -0.59 -24.37
N GLU A 167 -14.89 0.09 -25.24
CA GLU A 167 -13.68 -0.40 -25.88
C GLU A 167 -12.69 0.73 -26.14
N MET A 168 -11.40 0.40 -26.17
CA MET A 168 -10.32 1.29 -26.62
C MET A 168 -9.71 0.76 -27.91
N PHE A 169 -8.99 1.64 -28.60
CA PHE A 169 -8.45 1.38 -29.93
C PHE A 169 -6.96 1.71 -29.99
N LEU A 170 -6.21 0.90 -30.71
CA LEU A 170 -4.83 1.13 -31.09
C LEU A 170 -4.77 1.29 -32.61
N THR A 171 -4.26 2.41 -33.07
CA THR A 171 -4.07 2.67 -34.50
C THR A 171 -2.90 1.85 -35.03
N VAL A 172 -3.11 1.07 -36.09
CA VAL A 172 -2.06 0.27 -36.75
C VAL A 172 -1.65 0.89 -38.07
N THR A 173 -2.63 1.29 -38.88
CA THR A 173 -2.42 1.95 -40.18
C THR A 173 -3.48 3.03 -40.40
N GLY A 174 -3.23 3.92 -41.38
CA GLY A 174 -4.09 5.04 -41.70
C GLY A 174 -3.94 6.19 -40.69
N LYS A 175 -4.85 7.14 -40.80
CA LYS A 175 -4.87 8.35 -39.96
C LYS A 175 -6.28 8.61 -39.45
N PHE A 176 -6.35 9.04 -38.20
CA PHE A 176 -7.60 9.35 -37.53
C PHE A 176 -7.54 10.77 -36.99
N LEU A 177 -8.68 11.44 -36.87
CA LEU A 177 -8.77 12.82 -36.42
C LEU A 177 -9.69 12.91 -35.21
N VAL A 178 -9.22 13.54 -34.14
CA VAL A 178 -10.09 13.98 -33.04
C VAL A 178 -10.72 15.31 -33.44
N LYS A 179 -12.03 15.32 -33.70
CA LYS A 179 -12.73 16.43 -34.36
C LYS A 179 -12.72 17.71 -33.55
N GLU A 180 -12.93 17.63 -32.23
CA GLU A 180 -13.10 18.78 -31.35
C GLU A 180 -11.81 19.57 -31.15
N ILE A 181 -10.66 18.90 -31.18
CA ILE A 181 -9.34 19.50 -30.97
C ILE A 181 -8.49 19.55 -32.24
N ASN A 182 -9.02 19.03 -33.36
CA ASN A 182 -8.37 18.96 -34.67
C ASN A 182 -6.96 18.35 -34.63
N ILE A 183 -6.83 17.17 -33.98
CA ILE A 183 -5.56 16.47 -33.83
C ILE A 183 -5.56 15.16 -34.60
N GLU A 184 -4.55 15.00 -35.45
CA GLU A 184 -4.28 13.75 -36.14
C GLU A 184 -3.63 12.74 -35.19
N ILE A 185 -4.21 11.54 -35.15
CA ILE A 185 -3.72 10.38 -34.43
C ILE A 185 -2.90 9.56 -35.42
N LEU A 186 -1.61 9.45 -35.12
CA LEU A 186 -0.63 8.69 -35.90
C LEU A 186 -0.68 7.21 -35.54
N PRO A 187 -0.31 6.31 -36.47
CA PRO A 187 -0.12 4.89 -36.20
C PRO A 187 0.73 4.63 -34.94
N GLY A 188 0.37 3.59 -34.18
CA GLY A 188 1.00 3.24 -32.91
C GLY A 188 0.41 3.96 -31.70
N THR A 189 -0.57 4.83 -31.89
CA THR A 189 -1.19 5.62 -30.82
C THR A 189 -2.47 4.98 -30.33
N LEU A 190 -2.62 4.86 -29.00
CA LEU A 190 -3.88 4.48 -28.33
C LEU A 190 -4.91 5.59 -28.42
N MET A 191 -6.19 5.26 -28.44
CA MET A 191 -7.30 6.22 -28.35
C MET A 191 -8.51 5.59 -27.67
N GLY A 192 -9.34 6.44 -27.07
CA GLY A 192 -10.53 6.00 -26.33
C GLY A 192 -10.24 5.55 -24.90
N GLU A 193 -9.01 5.69 -24.41
CA GLU A 193 -8.58 5.34 -23.05
C GLU A 193 -9.28 6.16 -21.96
N LEU A 194 -9.65 7.41 -22.25
CA LEU A 194 -10.33 8.27 -21.28
C LEU A 194 -11.74 7.78 -20.96
N GLY A 195 -12.40 7.12 -21.93
CA GLY A 195 -13.71 6.53 -21.70
C GLY A 195 -13.67 5.39 -20.67
N PHE A 196 -12.51 4.78 -20.45
CA PHE A 196 -12.30 3.73 -19.43
C PHE A 196 -12.16 4.31 -18.02
N LEU A 197 -11.62 5.52 -17.90
CA LEU A 197 -11.32 6.18 -16.62
C LEU A 197 -12.40 7.18 -16.18
N THR A 198 -13.34 7.51 -17.06
CA THR A 198 -14.47 8.38 -16.72
C THR A 198 -15.53 7.60 -15.94
N PRO A 199 -16.10 8.16 -14.84
CA PRO A 199 -17.11 7.46 -14.03
C PRO A 199 -18.37 7.07 -14.81
N ASP A 200 -18.71 7.86 -15.84
CA ASP A 200 -19.90 7.65 -16.66
C ASP A 200 -19.65 6.78 -17.89
N ASN A 201 -18.40 6.31 -18.09
CA ASN A 201 -17.96 5.55 -19.26
C ASN A 201 -18.40 6.20 -20.58
N ARG A 202 -18.12 7.50 -20.76
CA ARG A 202 -18.51 8.26 -21.96
C ARG A 202 -17.31 8.71 -22.78
N ARG A 203 -17.47 8.72 -24.09
CA ARG A 203 -16.46 9.24 -25.02
C ARG A 203 -16.23 10.74 -24.76
N THR A 204 -14.97 11.14 -24.72
CA THR A 204 -14.53 12.52 -24.47
C THR A 204 -14.31 13.34 -25.75
N GLY A 205 -14.49 12.74 -26.91
CA GLY A 205 -14.34 13.36 -28.22
C GLY A 205 -14.86 12.45 -29.32
N THR A 206 -15.01 13.02 -30.51
CA THR A 206 -15.40 12.34 -31.74
C THR A 206 -14.14 11.99 -32.52
N VAL A 207 -14.02 10.74 -32.94
CA VAL A 207 -12.90 10.28 -33.77
C VAL A 207 -13.40 9.84 -35.14
N GLU A 208 -12.83 10.45 -36.18
CA GLU A 208 -13.15 10.17 -37.58
C GLU A 208 -11.91 9.64 -38.30
N CYS A 209 -12.09 8.67 -39.19
CA CYS A 209 -11.05 8.13 -40.05
C CYS A 209 -10.86 9.08 -41.25
N ILE A 210 -9.66 9.64 -41.41
CA ILE A 210 -9.35 10.56 -42.52
C ILE A 210 -8.60 9.88 -43.67
N GLU A 211 -8.05 8.70 -43.42
CA GLU A 211 -7.33 7.86 -44.37
C GLU A 211 -7.61 6.39 -44.02
N ASP A 212 -7.92 5.57 -45.04
CA ASP A 212 -8.21 4.15 -44.89
C ASP A 212 -7.20 3.47 -43.96
N GLY A 213 -7.70 2.81 -42.92
CA GLY A 213 -6.86 2.44 -41.79
C GLY A 213 -7.35 1.24 -41.02
N GLN A 214 -6.44 0.67 -40.25
CA GLN A 214 -6.68 -0.50 -39.42
C GLN A 214 -6.54 -0.16 -37.95
N VAL A 215 -7.62 -0.48 -37.26
CA VAL A 215 -7.90 -0.60 -35.84
C VAL A 215 -7.43 -1.88 -35.13
N LEU A 216 -6.82 -1.82 -33.95
CA LEU A 216 -6.88 -2.92 -32.98
C LEU A 216 -7.75 -2.51 -31.79
N THR A 217 -8.74 -3.32 -31.41
CA THR A 217 -9.74 -2.99 -30.39
C THR A 217 -9.66 -3.93 -29.20
N ILE A 218 -9.84 -3.42 -27.99
CA ILE A 218 -9.97 -4.22 -26.76
C ILE A 218 -11.11 -3.67 -25.90
N THR A 219 -11.95 -4.56 -25.38
CA THR A 219 -13.05 -4.19 -24.50
C THR A 219 -12.55 -3.79 -23.11
N TYR A 220 -13.31 -2.96 -22.41
CA TYR A 220 -12.95 -2.53 -21.06
C TYR A 220 -12.94 -3.67 -20.04
N ASP A 221 -13.80 -4.67 -20.20
CA ASP A 221 -13.80 -5.86 -19.35
C ASP A 221 -12.47 -6.61 -19.49
N ARG A 222 -12.03 -6.84 -20.72
CA ARG A 222 -10.74 -7.49 -20.98
C ARG A 222 -9.55 -6.64 -20.52
N LEU A 223 -9.65 -5.33 -20.68
CA LEU A 223 -8.65 -4.39 -20.18
C LEU A 223 -8.55 -4.43 -18.65
N LEU A 224 -9.67 -4.54 -17.93
CA LEU A 224 -9.72 -4.68 -16.47
C LEU A 224 -9.08 -5.99 -16.01
N GLU A 225 -9.34 -7.09 -16.71
CA GLU A 225 -8.67 -8.36 -16.41
C GLU A 225 -7.14 -8.21 -16.48
N ILE A 226 -6.64 -7.56 -17.53
CA ILE A 226 -5.21 -7.32 -17.71
C ILE A 226 -4.68 -6.35 -16.63
N TYR A 227 -5.43 -5.30 -16.28
CA TYR A 227 -5.09 -4.35 -15.22
C TYR A 227 -4.89 -5.03 -13.86
N PHE A 228 -5.74 -5.99 -13.50
CA PHE A 228 -5.63 -6.73 -12.24
C PHE A 228 -4.60 -7.86 -12.28
N GLN A 229 -4.30 -8.41 -13.46
CA GLN A 229 -3.28 -9.46 -13.63
C GLN A 229 -1.86 -8.90 -13.64
N ASP A 230 -1.63 -7.74 -14.27
CA ASP A 230 -0.32 -7.09 -14.32
C ASP A 230 -0.34 -5.66 -13.75
N PRO A 231 0.11 -5.48 -12.49
CA PRO A 231 0.22 -4.16 -11.88
C PRO A 231 1.12 -3.17 -12.64
N GLN A 232 2.07 -3.65 -13.45
CA GLN A 232 2.96 -2.77 -14.24
C GLN A 232 2.17 -2.09 -15.36
N PHE A 233 1.28 -2.84 -16.02
CA PHE A 233 0.37 -2.27 -17.01
C PHE A 233 -0.55 -1.22 -16.38
N GLY A 234 -1.15 -1.54 -15.23
CA GLY A 234 -2.06 -0.62 -14.55
C GLY A 234 -1.40 0.72 -14.24
N TYR A 235 -0.16 0.71 -13.75
CA TYR A 235 0.60 1.94 -13.51
C TYR A 235 0.97 2.68 -14.80
N TYR A 236 1.48 1.98 -15.81
CA TYR A 236 1.79 2.56 -17.12
C TYR A 236 0.58 3.28 -17.73
N PHE A 237 -0.58 2.63 -17.69
CA PHE A 237 -1.82 3.16 -18.22
C PHE A 237 -2.27 4.45 -17.51
N LEU A 238 -2.11 4.52 -16.18
CA LEU A 238 -2.40 5.73 -15.39
C LEU A 238 -1.46 6.88 -15.76
N VAL A 239 -0.17 6.61 -15.95
CA VAL A 239 0.82 7.62 -16.37
C VAL A 239 0.51 8.13 -17.77
N LEU A 240 0.27 7.22 -18.73
CA LEU A 240 -0.08 7.57 -20.11
C LEU A 240 -1.30 8.49 -20.17
N THR A 241 -2.37 8.13 -19.45
CA THR A 241 -3.61 8.93 -19.47
C THR A 241 -3.41 10.28 -18.79
N SER A 242 -2.64 10.31 -17.70
CA SER A 242 -2.32 11.55 -16.98
C SER A 242 -1.50 12.51 -17.85
N GLN A 243 -0.52 12.02 -18.60
CA GLN A 243 0.25 12.84 -19.55
C GLN A 243 -0.65 13.45 -20.63
N ARG A 244 -1.58 12.66 -21.20
CA ARG A 244 -2.53 13.15 -22.19
C ARG A 244 -3.50 14.19 -21.62
N LEU A 245 -3.99 13.97 -20.40
CA LEU A 245 -4.84 14.93 -19.70
C LEU A 245 -4.11 16.27 -19.50
N LEU A 246 -2.86 16.24 -19.03
CA LEU A 246 -2.05 17.44 -18.83
C LEU A 246 -1.78 18.17 -20.15
N GLN A 247 -1.49 17.45 -21.23
CA GLN A 247 -1.35 18.03 -22.57
C GLN A 247 -2.64 18.72 -23.05
N ASN A 248 -3.81 18.11 -22.79
CA ASN A 248 -5.09 18.72 -23.13
C ASN A 248 -5.38 19.98 -22.29
N ILE A 249 -5.06 19.97 -21.00
CA ILE A 249 -5.19 21.15 -20.12
C ILE A 249 -4.29 22.28 -20.60
N GLU A 250 -3.02 22.01 -20.91
CA GLU A 250 -2.07 23.01 -21.40
C GLU A 250 -2.57 23.68 -22.69
N ARG A 251 -3.16 22.89 -23.61
CA ARG A 251 -3.76 23.41 -24.84
C ARG A 251 -4.95 24.33 -24.56
N LEU A 252 -5.87 23.90 -23.69
CA LEU A 252 -7.01 24.73 -23.30
C LEU A 252 -6.56 26.05 -22.67
N GLN A 253 -5.53 26.02 -21.83
CA GLN A 253 -4.95 27.23 -21.24
C GLN A 253 -4.36 28.16 -22.31
N LYS A 254 -3.64 27.63 -23.31
CA LYS A 254 -3.11 28.42 -24.43
C LYS A 254 -4.23 29.04 -25.29
N GLN A 255 -5.29 28.30 -25.57
CA GLN A 255 -6.45 28.81 -26.31
C GLN A 255 -7.14 29.94 -25.55
N LEU A 256 -7.42 29.76 -24.26
CA LEU A 256 -8.01 30.78 -23.40
C LEU A 256 -7.14 32.04 -23.30
N ALA A 257 -5.82 31.90 -23.20
CA ALA A 257 -4.89 33.03 -23.18
C ALA A 257 -4.93 33.83 -24.49
N THR A 258 -5.00 33.12 -25.63
CA THR A 258 -5.09 33.72 -26.96
C THR A 258 -6.42 34.45 -27.14
N GLU A 259 -7.54 33.85 -26.74
CA GLU A 259 -8.86 34.49 -26.78
C GLU A 259 -8.91 35.74 -25.91
N ARG A 260 -8.40 35.67 -24.67
CA ARG A 260 -8.35 36.85 -23.78
C ARG A 260 -7.54 37.99 -24.38
N ALA A 261 -6.36 37.71 -24.94
CA ALA A 261 -5.54 38.73 -25.59
C ALA A 261 -6.25 39.36 -26.81
N ALA A 262 -6.97 38.56 -27.60
CA ALA A 262 -7.78 39.05 -28.71
C ALA A 262 -8.97 39.90 -28.26
N THR A 263 -9.62 39.56 -27.13
CA THR A 263 -10.69 40.36 -26.53
C THR A 263 -10.15 41.69 -25.97
N THR A 264 -9.01 41.69 -25.28
CA THR A 264 -8.38 42.92 -24.75
C THR A 264 -8.00 43.88 -25.88
N ASN A 265 -7.44 43.39 -26.99
CA ASN A 265 -7.10 44.23 -28.15
C ASN A 265 -8.32 44.77 -28.93
N ARG A 266 -9.54 44.26 -28.69
CA ARG A 266 -10.77 44.78 -29.32
C ARG A 266 -11.47 45.85 -28.49
N ILE A 267 -11.11 45.98 -27.22
CA ILE A 267 -11.75 46.92 -26.26
C ILE A 267 -10.86 48.16 -26.04
N ALA A 268 -9.56 48.06 -26.35
CA ALA A 268 -8.63 49.18 -26.44
C ALA A 268 -8.75 49.88 -27.81
#